data_AF-A0A653BE41-F1
#
_entry.id   AF-A0A653BE41-F1
#
_cell.length_a   1.000
_cell.length_b   1.000
_cell.length_c   1.000
_cell.angle_alpha   90.00
_cell.angle_beta   90.00
_cell.angle_gamma   90.00
#
_symmetry.space_group_name_H-M   'P 1'
#
loop_
_entity.id
_entity.type
_entity.pdbx_description
1 polymer ?
#
loop_
_entity_poly.entity_id
_entity_poly.type
_entity_poly.pdbx_seq_one_letter_code
_entity_poly.pdbx_strand_id
1 'polypeptide(L)'
;MDVWDQLAVEASQVYLTDGTTAKSPFAGTTIEKLPDKVLLHIFSYLSHKEICRMARVCKRWRLVAYDTRLWKNVSLRPEISGLHVGSLESLLALISVR
;
A
#
# COMPACT_ATOMS: atom_id res chain seq x y z
N MET A 1 37.62 7.50 5.18
CA MET A 1 36.48 6.67 4.75
C MET A 1 35.27 7.45 5.15
N ASP A 2 34.72 8.12 4.15
CA ASP A 2 33.93 9.31 4.37
C ASP A 2 32.48 8.85 4.57
N VAL A 3 31.81 9.41 5.56
CA VAL A 3 30.46 8.99 6.00
C VAL A 3 29.45 8.87 4.84
N TRP A 4 29.67 9.62 3.76
CA TRP A 4 28.91 9.58 2.51
C TRP A 4 28.96 8.22 1.79
N ASP A 5 30.11 7.53 1.81
CA ASP A 5 30.26 6.20 1.20
C ASP A 5 29.43 5.15 1.94
N GLN A 6 29.37 5.26 3.27
CA GLN A 6 28.65 4.31 4.12
C GLN A 6 27.12 4.43 3.95
N LEU A 7 26.61 5.66 3.83
CA LEU A 7 25.20 5.94 3.54
C LEU A 7 24.78 5.46 2.14
N ALA A 8 25.65 5.62 1.14
CA ALA A 8 25.40 5.10 -0.21
C ALA A 8 25.34 3.57 -0.21
N VAL A 9 26.22 2.90 0.56
CA VAL A 9 26.28 1.45 0.71
C VAL A 9 24.99 0.88 1.36
N GLU A 10 24.49 1.51 2.42
CA GLU A 10 23.22 1.15 3.07
C GLU A 10 22.01 1.36 2.15
N ALA A 11 21.93 2.49 1.45
CA ALA A 11 20.86 2.76 0.49
C ALA A 11 20.87 1.80 -0.72
N SER A 12 22.05 1.28 -1.07
CA SER A 12 22.25 0.35 -2.19
C SER A 12 22.05 -1.13 -1.84
N GLN A 13 21.79 -1.45 -0.58
CA GLN A 13 21.85 -2.82 -0.03
C GLN A 13 23.18 -3.55 -0.34
N VAL A 14 24.30 -2.82 -0.32
CA VAL A 14 25.64 -3.42 -0.42
C VAL A 14 26.23 -3.43 0.99
N TYR A 15 27.06 -4.40 1.34
CA TYR A 15 27.84 -4.38 2.57
C TYR A 15 29.27 -4.86 2.29
N LEU A 16 30.22 -4.40 3.09
CA LEU A 16 31.62 -4.79 2.98
C LEU A 16 31.83 -6.11 3.71
N THR A 17 32.27 -7.15 2.99
CA THR A 17 32.77 -8.39 3.59
C THR A 17 34.18 -8.64 3.07
N ASP A 18 35.17 -8.76 3.96
CA ASP A 18 36.55 -9.14 3.62
C ASP A 18 37.12 -8.38 2.40
N GLY A 19 37.05 -7.05 2.43
CA GLY A 19 37.59 -6.18 1.36
C GLY A 19 36.86 -6.26 0.02
N THR A 20 35.78 -7.05 -0.07
CA THR A 20 34.96 -7.22 -1.27
C THR A 20 33.58 -6.59 -1.05
N THR A 21 33.11 -5.81 -2.02
CA THR A 21 31.75 -5.23 -2.00
C THR A 21 30.74 -6.32 -2.36
N ALA A 22 30.00 -6.81 -1.37
CA ALA A 22 28.96 -7.82 -1.57
C ALA A 22 27.59 -7.14 -1.67
N LYS A 23 26.86 -7.38 -2.77
CA LYS A 23 25.44 -7.00 -2.86
C LYS A 23 24.63 -7.95 -1.98
N SER A 24 23.71 -7.41 -1.20
CA SER A 24 22.70 -8.21 -0.51
C SER A 24 22.00 -9.14 -1.50
N PRO A 25 21.74 -10.41 -1.15
CA PRO A 25 20.90 -11.28 -1.97
C PRO A 25 19.50 -10.69 -2.17
N PHE A 26 19.09 -9.75 -1.33
CA PHE A 26 17.81 -9.03 -1.37
C PHE A 26 17.89 -7.66 -2.06
N ALA A 27 19.06 -7.25 -2.58
CA ALA A 27 19.24 -5.92 -3.20
C ALA A 27 18.26 -5.66 -4.36
N GLY A 28 17.80 -6.73 -5.01
CA GLY A 28 16.80 -6.65 -6.06
C GLY A 28 15.36 -6.88 -5.60
N THR A 29 15.08 -7.20 -4.33
CA THR A 29 13.71 -7.51 -3.88
C THR A 29 12.99 -6.25 -3.47
N THR A 30 12.07 -5.79 -4.31
CA THR A 30 11.20 -4.65 -4.02
C THR A 30 9.75 -5.11 -3.96
N ILE A 31 8.92 -4.36 -3.22
CA ILE A 31 7.47 -4.60 -3.15
C ILE A 31 6.82 -4.61 -4.53
N GLU A 32 7.39 -3.88 -5.49
CA GLU A 32 6.91 -3.83 -6.87
C GLU A 32 7.02 -5.17 -7.61
N LYS A 33 7.86 -6.10 -7.15
CA LYS A 33 7.98 -7.44 -7.75
C LYS A 33 6.90 -8.42 -7.29
N LEU A 34 6.12 -8.08 -6.27
CA LEU A 34 5.02 -8.94 -5.81
C LEU A 34 3.91 -8.99 -6.87
N PRO A 35 3.23 -10.12 -7.10
CA PRO A 35 2.01 -10.15 -7.89
C PRO A 35 0.89 -9.35 -7.22
N ASP A 36 -0.03 -8.78 -8.01
CA ASP A 36 -1.15 -7.97 -7.50
C ASP A 36 -2.05 -8.75 -6.53
N LYS A 37 -2.20 -10.07 -6.72
CA LYS A 37 -2.93 -10.94 -5.78
C LYS A 37 -2.32 -10.96 -4.38
N VAL A 38 -0.99 -10.89 -4.29
CA VAL A 38 -0.27 -10.84 -3.00
C VAL A 38 -0.41 -9.45 -2.39
N LEU A 39 -0.26 -8.39 -3.19
CA LEU A 39 -0.46 -7.02 -2.72
C LEU A 39 -1.90 -6.81 -2.20
N LEU A 40 -2.89 -7.36 -2.89
CA LEU A 40 -4.27 -7.38 -2.46
C LEU A 40 -4.46 -8.12 -1.14
N HIS A 41 -3.82 -9.28 -0.97
CA HIS A 41 -3.88 -10.02 0.28
C HIS A 41 -3.26 -9.22 1.44
N ILE A 42 -2.15 -8.53 1.21
CA ILE A 42 -1.56 -7.60 2.19
C ILE A 42 -2.57 -6.50 2.55
N PHE A 43 -3.21 -5.88 1.55
CA PHE A 43 -4.20 -4.82 1.77
C PHE A 43 -5.44 -5.31 2.53
N SER A 44 -5.75 -6.61 2.50
CA SER A 44 -6.87 -7.17 3.24
C SER A 44 -6.70 -7.13 4.77
N TYR A 45 -5.48 -6.92 5.26
CA TYR A 45 -5.20 -6.71 6.68
C TYR A 45 -5.27 -5.24 7.13
N LEU A 46 -5.49 -4.32 6.19
CA LEU A 46 -5.55 -2.88 6.47
C LEU A 46 -7.00 -2.44 6.73
N SER A 47 -7.17 -1.42 7.58
CA SER A 47 -8.47 -0.76 7.71
C SER A 47 -8.83 -0.02 6.41
N HIS A 48 -10.13 0.20 6.16
CA HIS A 48 -10.60 0.99 5.00
C HIS A 48 -9.91 2.36 4.88
N LYS A 49 -9.64 3.02 6.01
CA LYS A 49 -8.92 4.30 6.06
C LYS A 49 -7.49 4.17 5.55
N GLU A 50 -6.80 3.09 5.91
CA GLU A 50 -5.44 2.82 5.46
C GLU A 50 -5.41 2.43 3.98
N ILE A 51 -6.39 1.66 3.50
CA ILE A 51 -6.53 1.33 2.07
C ILE A 51 -6.68 2.61 1.24
N CYS A 52 -7.49 3.57 1.69
CA CYS A 52 -7.59 4.89 1.05
C CYS A 52 -6.25 5.64 0.99
N ARG A 53 -5.38 5.48 2.00
CA ARG A 53 -4.03 6.05 1.96
C ARG A 53 -3.14 5.31 0.96
N MET A 54 -3.22 3.97 0.89
CA MET A 54 -2.46 3.16 -0.06
C MET A 54 -2.79 3.51 -1.52
N ALA A 55 -4.05 3.85 -1.81
CA ALA A 55 -4.50 4.28 -3.14
C ALA A 55 -3.81 5.57 -3.66
N ARG A 56 -3.13 6.32 -2.77
CA ARG A 56 -2.42 7.56 -3.09
C ARG A 56 -0.94 7.36 -3.42
N VAL A 57 -0.39 6.17 -3.19
CA VAL A 57 1.05 5.87 -3.36
C VAL A 57 1.44 5.89 -4.84
N CYS A 58 0.82 5.05 -5.66
CA CYS A 58 1.06 5.01 -7.10
C CYS A 58 -0.17 4.48 -7.87
N LYS A 59 -0.14 4.54 -9.21
CA LYS A 59 -1.25 4.09 -10.07
C LYS A 59 -1.61 2.62 -9.82
N ARG A 60 -0.61 1.75 -9.66
CA ARG A 60 -0.82 0.31 -9.44
C ARG A 60 -1.48 0.02 -8.09
N TRP A 61 -1.00 0.67 -7.03
CA TRP A 61 -1.58 0.51 -5.69
C TRP A 61 -3.02 1.04 -5.64
N ARG A 62 -3.33 2.09 -6.41
CA ARG A 62 -4.70 2.56 -6.58
C ARG A 62 -5.62 1.51 -7.18
N LEU A 63 -5.18 0.83 -8.24
CA LEU A 63 -5.98 -0.24 -8.87
C LEU A 63 -6.26 -1.38 -7.88
N VAL A 64 -5.24 -1.80 -7.12
CA VAL A 64 -5.40 -2.85 -6.09
C VAL A 64 -6.29 -2.38 -4.93
N ALA A 65 -6.12 -1.15 -4.47
CA ALA A 65 -6.92 -0.59 -3.39
C ALA A 65 -8.41 -0.45 -3.76
N TYR A 66 -8.74 -0.32 -5.04
CA TYR A 66 -10.12 -0.21 -5.54
C TYR A 66 -10.77 -1.58 -5.81
N ASP A 67 -10.05 -2.68 -5.60
CA ASP A 67 -10.60 -4.01 -5.76
C ASP A 67 -11.76 -4.26 -4.79
N THR A 68 -12.92 -4.66 -5.32
CA THR A 68 -14.17 -4.82 -4.56
C THR A 68 -14.05 -5.83 -3.42
N ARG A 69 -13.09 -6.76 -3.48
CA ARG A 69 -12.86 -7.76 -2.42
C ARG A 69 -12.38 -7.13 -1.11
N LEU A 70 -11.81 -5.93 -1.15
CA LEU A 70 -11.40 -5.16 0.02
C LEU A 70 -12.55 -4.41 0.69
N TRP A 71 -13.67 -4.20 -0.01
CA TRP A 71 -14.77 -3.31 0.40
C TRP A 71 -16.08 -4.05 0.64
N LYS A 72 -16.01 -5.27 1.18
CA LYS A 72 -17.19 -6.13 1.40
C LYS A 72 -18.16 -5.55 2.45
N ASN A 73 -17.65 -4.79 3.41
CA ASN A 73 -18.43 -4.26 4.52
C ASN A 73 -18.07 -2.79 4.75
N VAL A 74 -18.99 -1.87 4.48
CA VAL A 74 -18.79 -0.44 4.76
C VAL A 74 -19.69 -0.03 5.92
N SER A 75 -19.11 0.66 6.91
CA SER A 75 -19.88 1.23 8.02
C SER A 75 -20.43 2.59 7.61
N LEU A 76 -21.72 2.82 7.85
CA LEU A 76 -22.37 4.13 7.70
C LEU A 76 -22.42 4.92 9.02
N ARG A 77 -21.69 4.47 10.06
CA ARG A 77 -21.68 5.08 11.39
C ARG A 77 -20.53 6.09 11.52
N PRO A 78 -20.78 7.41 11.49
CA PRO A 78 -19.72 8.42 11.50
C PRO A 78 -18.84 8.35 12.77
N GLU A 79 -19.43 7.97 13.91
CA GLU A 79 -18.75 7.87 15.21
C GLU A 79 -17.64 6.83 15.25
N ILE A 80 -17.63 5.87 14.32
CA ILE A 80 -16.59 4.86 14.16
C ILE A 80 -15.84 5.00 12.83
N SER A 81 -15.66 6.23 12.34
CA SER A 81 -15.01 6.52 11.05
C SER A 81 -15.73 5.92 9.83
N GLY A 82 -17.03 5.63 9.95
CA GLY A 82 -17.87 5.23 8.83
C GLY A 82 -18.16 6.38 7.87
N LEU A 83 -18.70 6.05 6.70
CA LEU A 83 -19.14 7.03 5.72
C LEU A 83 -20.29 7.85 6.29
N HIS A 84 -20.10 9.17 6.39
CA HIS A 84 -21.19 10.07 6.75
C HIS A 84 -22.08 10.31 5.52
N VAL A 85 -23.37 10.01 5.67
CA VAL A 85 -24.35 10.18 4.59
C VAL A 85 -25.47 11.09 5.10
N GLY A 86 -25.59 12.27 4.51
CA GLY A 86 -26.51 13.32 4.98
C GLY A 86 -27.98 13.11 4.59
N SER A 87 -28.26 12.23 3.63
CA SER A 87 -29.63 11.87 3.23
C SER A 87 -29.69 10.50 2.56
N LEU A 88 -30.86 9.86 2.57
CA LEU A 88 -31.12 8.62 1.84
C LEU A 88 -30.84 8.77 0.33
N GLU A 89 -31.15 9.93 -0.23
CA GLU A 89 -30.93 10.22 -1.64
C GLU A 89 -29.44 10.22 -2.02
N SER A 90 -28.58 10.79 -1.16
CA SER A 90 -27.13 10.72 -1.36
C SER A 90 -26.61 9.27 -1.29
N LEU A 91 -27.16 8.45 -0.39
CA LEU A 91 -26.80 7.03 -0.34
C LEU A 91 -27.18 6.32 -1.64
N LEU A 92 -28.43 6.50 -2.09
CA LEU A 92 -28.96 5.89 -3.31
C LEU A 92 -28.19 6.34 -4.56
N ALA A 93 -27.79 7.61 -4.64
CA ALA A 93 -26.96 8.11 -5.72
C ALA A 93 -25.59 7.41 -5.77
N LEU A 94 -24.99 7.09 -4.61
CA LEU A 94 -23.69 6.42 -4.56
C LEU A 94 -23.77 4.94 -4.92
N ILE A 95 -24.86 4.25 -4.54
CA ILE A 95 -24.97 2.79 -4.71
C ILE A 95 -25.77 2.36 -5.95
N SER A 96 -26.58 3.25 -6.53
CA SER A 96 -27.35 2.94 -7.74
C SER A 96 -26.56 3.08 -9.03
N VAL A 97 -25.39 3.75 -8.99
CA VAL A 97 -24.47 3.83 -10.11
C VAL A 97 -23.76 2.48 -10.25
N ARG A 98 -24.11 1.74 -11.31
CA ARG A 98 -23.38 0.56 -11.79
C ARG A 98 -22.65 0.89 -13.08
#